data_AF-A0A1F2Q8P4-F1
#
_entry.id   AF-A0A1F2Q8P4-F1
#
_cell.length_a   1.000
_cell.length_b   1.000
_cell.length_c   1.000
_cell.angle_alpha   90.00
_cell.angle_beta   90.00
_cell.angle_gamma   90.00
#
_symmetry.space_group_name_H-M   'P 1'
#
loop_
_entity.id
_entity.type
_entity.pdbx_description
1 polymer ?
#
loop_
_entity_poly.entity_id
_entity_poly.type
_entity_poly.pdbx_seq_one_letter_code
_entity_poly.pdbx_strand_id
1 'polypeptide(L)'
;MEVKMTTTHSNDGELRIGVFVCDCGLNIAGTVDCAAVAAHAATLPDVVCVVRNKYTCADPGQNEIKNAVREQRLNRVVVASCTPRQHEPTFRQCVLGAGLNPYLMEMANLREHCSWVHPGDREGATRKAKDLVASAVARARFLQPQEELAVPVTKRVLVIGGGVTGIEAALQLADAGHKVTLVEKQASIGGIMAQLDKNYPTMDCSI
;
A
#
# COMPACT_ATOMS: atom_id res chain seq x y z
N MET A 1 -2.59 23.70 -6.07
CA MET A 1 -1.31 23.49 -6.76
C MET A 1 -1.56 22.42 -7.81
N GLU A 2 -1.76 22.81 -9.07
CA GLU A 2 -1.77 21.85 -10.17
C GLU A 2 -0.37 21.23 -10.25
N VAL A 3 -0.26 19.98 -9.80
CA VAL A 3 0.86 19.14 -10.20
C VAL A 3 0.61 18.85 -11.67
N LYS A 4 1.24 19.62 -12.56
CA LYS A 4 1.35 19.23 -13.97
C LYS A 4 1.98 17.85 -13.97
N MET A 5 1.16 16.82 -14.17
CA MET A 5 1.63 15.50 -14.51
C MET A 5 2.36 15.68 -15.83
N THR A 6 3.69 15.75 -15.77
CA THR A 6 4.49 15.57 -16.97
C THR A 6 4.17 14.16 -17.44
N THR A 7 3.32 14.07 -18.45
CA THR A 7 3.23 12.93 -19.34
C THR A 7 4.59 12.82 -20.03
N THR A 8 5.57 12.27 -19.31
CA THR A 8 6.73 11.65 -19.95
C THR A 8 6.17 10.45 -20.70
N HIS A 9 5.62 10.74 -21.88
CA HIS A 9 5.48 9.77 -22.94
C HIS A 9 6.91 9.29 -23.25
N SER A 10 7.38 8.23 -22.58
CA SER A 10 8.46 7.44 -23.15
C SER A 10 7.84 6.61 -24.27
N ASN A 11 7.54 7.28 -25.38
CA ASN A 11 7.33 6.62 -26.66
C ASN A 11 8.67 6.26 -27.33
N ASP A 12 9.79 6.44 -26.62
CA ASP A 12 11.15 6.19 -27.08
C ASP A 12 11.97 5.40 -26.03
N GLY A 13 12.47 4.23 -26.44
CA GLY A 13 13.74 3.66 -25.96
C GLY A 13 13.76 2.90 -24.62
N GLU A 14 13.77 1.57 -24.71
CA GLU A 14 14.25 0.60 -23.69
C GLU A 14 13.54 0.58 -22.32
N LEU A 15 13.10 -0.61 -21.90
CA LEU A 15 12.55 -0.83 -20.56
C LEU A 15 13.68 -0.77 -19.51
N ARG A 16 13.44 -0.04 -18.42
CA ARG A 16 14.41 0.19 -17.34
C ARG A 16 13.72 -0.04 -16.00
N ILE A 17 13.79 -1.28 -15.55
CA ILE A 17 13.11 -1.76 -14.34
C ILE A 17 14.08 -1.72 -13.15
N GLY A 18 13.66 -1.11 -12.06
CA GLY A 18 14.35 -1.22 -10.77
C GLY A 18 13.63 -2.20 -9.85
N VAL A 19 14.36 -3.15 -9.26
CA VAL A 19 13.80 -4.14 -8.32
C VAL A 19 14.32 -3.87 -6.91
N PHE A 20 13.42 -3.71 -5.95
CA PHE A 20 13.74 -3.41 -4.55
C PHE A 20 13.31 -4.57 -3.65
N VAL A 21 14.28 -5.29 -3.08
CA VAL A 21 14.04 -6.47 -2.24
C VAL A 21 14.15 -6.09 -0.77
N CYS A 22 13.05 -6.26 -0.03
CA CYS A 22 12.95 -5.93 1.38
C CYS A 22 13.27 -7.14 2.26
N ASP A 23 14.11 -6.96 3.29
CA ASP A 23 14.32 -7.97 4.33
C ASP A 23 13.19 -7.98 5.38
N CYS A 24 12.52 -6.83 5.57
CA CYS A 24 11.51 -6.60 6.61
C CYS A 24 12.00 -7.03 8.01
N GLY A 25 13.24 -6.67 8.33
CA GLY A 25 13.96 -7.23 9.49
C GLY A 25 14.17 -8.72 9.30
N LEU A 26 13.57 -9.55 10.18
CA LEU A 26 13.58 -11.01 10.04
C LEU A 26 12.28 -11.57 9.48
N ASN A 27 11.26 -10.74 9.23
CA ASN A 27 9.97 -11.22 8.73
C ASN A 27 10.06 -11.84 7.34
N ILE A 28 10.95 -11.33 6.47
CA ILE A 28 11.23 -11.93 5.16
C ILE A 28 12.58 -12.64 5.20
N ALA A 29 13.65 -11.95 5.60
CA ALA A 29 15.02 -12.50 5.58
C ALA A 29 15.26 -13.71 6.50
N GLY A 30 14.40 -13.92 7.51
CA GLY A 30 14.44 -15.10 8.37
C GLY A 30 14.12 -16.40 7.61
N THR A 31 13.28 -16.33 6.57
CA THR A 31 12.78 -17.50 5.84
C THR A 31 13.14 -17.47 4.36
N VAL A 32 13.38 -16.30 3.78
CA VAL A 32 13.76 -16.12 2.37
C VAL A 32 15.19 -15.61 2.32
N ASP A 33 16.03 -16.17 1.46
CA ASP A 33 17.32 -15.59 1.14
C ASP A 33 17.14 -14.40 0.18
N CYS A 34 16.93 -13.22 0.78
CA CYS A 34 16.77 -11.97 0.03
C CYS A 34 18.01 -11.60 -0.80
N ALA A 35 19.21 -12.06 -0.42
CA ALA A 35 20.41 -11.85 -1.23
C ALA A 35 20.32 -12.63 -2.54
N ALA A 36 19.94 -13.91 -2.45
CA ALA A 36 19.75 -14.77 -3.61
C ALA A 36 18.60 -14.30 -4.51
N VAL A 37 17.52 -13.75 -3.91
CA VAL A 37 16.42 -13.13 -4.68
C VAL A 37 16.90 -11.88 -5.42
N ALA A 38 17.66 -11.00 -4.76
CA ALA A 38 18.21 -9.81 -5.40
C ALA A 38 19.19 -10.17 -6.54
N ALA A 39 20.09 -11.14 -6.31
CA ALA A 39 20.99 -11.63 -7.35
C ALA A 39 20.24 -12.22 -8.56
N HIS A 40 19.15 -12.97 -8.31
CA HIS A 40 18.31 -13.49 -9.39
C HIS A 40 17.59 -12.36 -10.15
N ALA A 41 17.05 -11.37 -9.44
CA ALA A 41 16.38 -10.22 -10.06
C ALA A 41 17.29 -9.48 -11.04
N ALA A 42 18.58 -9.37 -10.73
CA ALA A 42 19.57 -8.71 -11.59
C ALA A 42 19.84 -9.46 -12.91
N THR A 43 19.48 -10.75 -13.00
CA THR A 43 19.60 -11.54 -14.24
C THR A 43 18.37 -11.44 -15.14
N LEU A 44 17.29 -10.82 -14.67
CA LEU A 44 16.04 -10.74 -15.44
C LEU A 44 16.17 -9.66 -16.53
N PRO A 45 15.59 -9.86 -17.72
CA PRO A 45 15.65 -8.87 -18.80
C PRO A 45 15.07 -7.52 -18.36
N ASP A 46 15.62 -6.43 -18.89
CA ASP A 46 15.23 -5.04 -18.62
C ASP A 46 15.43 -4.55 -17.18
N VAL A 47 15.90 -5.41 -16.27
CA VAL A 47 16.27 -5.00 -14.90
C VAL A 47 17.63 -4.33 -14.94
N VAL A 48 17.66 -3.02 -14.70
CA VAL A 48 18.89 -2.20 -14.76
C VAL A 48 19.42 -1.84 -13.37
N CYS A 49 18.62 -2.04 -12.33
CA CYS A 49 19.00 -1.73 -10.95
C CYS A 49 18.31 -2.71 -9.99
N VAL A 50 19.08 -3.23 -9.03
CA VAL A 50 18.54 -4.00 -7.90
C VAL A 50 19.09 -3.44 -6.60
N VAL A 51 18.19 -3.16 -5.67
CA VAL A 51 18.54 -2.69 -4.32
C VAL A 51 17.94 -3.63 -3.30
N ARG A 52 18.75 -4.05 -2.34
CA ARG A 52 18.29 -4.81 -1.18
C ARG A 52 18.47 -3.96 0.06
N ASN A 53 17.42 -3.81 0.87
CA ASN A 53 17.48 -3.05 2.11
C ASN A 53 16.67 -3.70 3.25
N LYS A 54 16.87 -3.20 4.47
CA LYS A 54 16.21 -3.74 5.66
C LYS A 54 14.71 -3.45 5.70
N TYR A 55 14.33 -2.22 5.37
CA TYR A 55 12.96 -1.71 5.46
C TYR A 55 12.66 -0.76 4.30
N THR A 56 12.16 -1.30 3.19
CA THR A 56 11.92 -0.50 1.98
C THR A 56 10.86 0.59 2.17
N CYS A 57 9.89 0.39 3.06
CA CYS A 57 8.86 1.38 3.36
C CYS A 57 9.33 2.52 4.28
N ALA A 58 10.46 2.38 4.98
CA ALA A 58 11.02 3.44 5.81
C ALA A 58 11.63 4.54 4.93
N ASP A 59 11.81 5.74 5.49
CA ASP A 59 12.33 6.90 4.74
C ASP A 59 13.65 6.62 3.98
N PRO A 60 14.66 5.93 4.56
CA PRO A 60 15.87 5.58 3.81
C PRO A 60 15.58 4.71 2.59
N GLY A 61 14.71 3.70 2.74
CA GLY A 61 14.35 2.79 1.66
C GLY A 61 13.52 3.46 0.56
N GLN A 62 12.63 4.38 0.92
CA GLN A 62 11.91 5.20 -0.05
C GLN A 62 12.87 6.15 -0.80
N ASN A 63 13.88 6.70 -0.12
CA ASN A 63 14.88 7.55 -0.76
C ASN A 63 15.76 6.77 -1.74
N GLU A 64 16.13 5.52 -1.42
CA GLU A 64 16.81 4.63 -2.37
C GLU A 64 15.99 4.42 -3.65
N ILE A 65 14.67 4.21 -3.54
CA ILE A 65 13.78 4.14 -4.70
C ILE A 65 13.81 5.44 -5.50
N LYS A 66 13.58 6.59 -4.84
CA LYS A 66 13.52 7.90 -5.51
C LYS A 66 14.84 8.24 -6.21
N ASN A 67 15.98 7.96 -5.58
CA ASN A 67 17.29 8.20 -6.14
C ASN A 67 17.53 7.30 -7.36
N ALA A 68 17.26 5.99 -7.24
CA ALA A 68 17.40 5.06 -8.35
C ALA A 68 16.50 5.45 -9.54
N VAL A 69 15.25 5.88 -9.30
CA VAL A 69 14.35 6.35 -10.37
C VAL A 69 14.98 7.50 -11.16
N ARG A 70 15.60 8.47 -10.48
CA ARG A 70 16.21 9.65 -11.12
C ARG A 70 17.56 9.32 -11.76
N GLU A 71 18.46 8.68 -11.01
CA GLU A 71 19.84 8.41 -11.41
C GLU A 71 19.93 7.37 -12.51
N GLN A 72 19.17 6.27 -12.38
CA GLN A 72 19.15 5.17 -13.34
C GLN A 72 18.10 5.35 -14.43
N ARG A 73 17.34 6.46 -14.39
CA ARG A 73 16.25 6.79 -15.32
C ARG A 73 15.25 5.63 -15.44
N LEU A 74 14.81 5.10 -14.29
CA LEU A 74 13.88 3.98 -14.27
C LEU A 74 12.52 4.42 -14.82
N ASN A 75 11.95 3.58 -15.67
CA ASN A 75 10.58 3.76 -16.17
C ASN A 75 9.62 2.72 -15.59
N ARG A 76 10.11 1.76 -14.79
CA ARG A 76 9.31 0.80 -14.01
C ARG A 76 9.96 0.53 -12.66
N VAL A 77 9.15 0.26 -11.64
CA VAL A 77 9.61 -0.12 -10.29
C VAL A 77 8.91 -1.39 -9.84
N VAL A 78 9.65 -2.36 -9.32
CA VAL A 78 9.11 -3.54 -8.65
C VAL A 78 9.57 -3.54 -7.21
N VAL A 79 8.63 -3.58 -6.26
CA VAL A 79 8.96 -3.69 -4.82
C VAL A 79 8.60 -5.08 -4.31
N ALA A 80 9.61 -5.88 -4.01
CA ALA A 80 9.47 -7.23 -3.48
C ALA A 80 9.49 -7.19 -1.95
N SER A 81 8.31 -7.16 -1.33
CA SER A 81 8.15 -6.93 0.11
C SER A 81 6.88 -7.57 0.70
N CYS A 82 5.98 -6.77 1.26
CA CYS A 82 4.72 -7.19 1.88
C CYS A 82 3.55 -7.08 0.91
N THR A 83 2.34 -7.30 1.42
CA THR A 83 1.10 -7.20 0.65
C THR A 83 0.85 -5.81 0.07
N PRO A 84 0.39 -5.72 -1.20
CA PRO A 84 -0.03 -4.44 -1.79
C PRO A 84 -1.19 -3.80 -1.01
N ARG A 85 -2.04 -4.61 -0.34
CA ARG A 85 -3.13 -4.09 0.51
C ARG A 85 -2.67 -3.18 1.64
N GLN A 86 -1.40 -3.24 2.02
CA GLN A 86 -0.83 -2.43 3.09
C GLN A 86 -0.04 -1.23 2.54
N HIS A 87 0.96 -1.46 1.70
CA HIS A 87 1.94 -0.42 1.32
C HIS A 87 1.92 -0.03 -0.16
N GLU A 88 1.01 -0.54 -0.99
CA GLU A 88 0.88 -0.06 -2.38
C GLU A 88 0.65 1.45 -2.44
N PRO A 89 -0.25 2.06 -1.62
CA PRO A 89 -0.40 3.52 -1.62
C PRO A 89 0.89 4.24 -1.23
N THR A 90 1.65 3.70 -0.26
CA THR A 90 2.93 4.27 0.18
C THR A 90 3.95 4.29 -0.97
N PHE A 91 4.13 3.16 -1.67
CA PHE A 91 5.09 3.08 -2.76
C PHE A 91 4.64 3.85 -4.00
N ARG A 92 3.32 3.92 -4.26
CA ARG A 92 2.75 4.79 -5.30
C ARG A 92 3.09 6.26 -5.08
N GLN A 93 2.91 6.75 -3.85
CA GLN A 93 3.30 8.12 -3.49
C GLN A 93 4.83 8.31 -3.55
N CYS A 94 5.61 7.30 -3.17
CA CYS A 94 7.06 7.33 -3.26
C CYS A 94 7.55 7.54 -4.71
N VAL A 95 7.09 6.71 -5.66
CA VAL A 95 7.49 6.82 -7.07
C VAL A 95 6.93 8.07 -7.74
N LEU A 96 5.72 8.51 -7.36
CA LEU A 96 5.15 9.78 -7.79
C LEU A 96 6.02 10.96 -7.39
N GLY A 97 6.53 10.97 -6.14
CA GLY A 97 7.48 11.97 -5.66
C GLY A 97 8.83 11.96 -6.39
N ALA A 98 9.14 10.90 -7.15
CA ALA A 98 10.29 10.84 -8.05
C ALA A 98 9.97 11.23 -9.50
N GLY A 99 8.71 11.52 -9.83
CA GLY A 99 8.24 11.84 -11.17
C GLY A 99 7.83 10.62 -12.03
N LEU A 100 7.74 9.43 -11.42
CA LEU A 100 7.26 8.22 -12.10
C LEU A 100 5.76 8.03 -11.87
N ASN A 101 5.01 7.69 -12.93
CA ASN A 101 3.57 7.44 -12.80
C ASN A 101 3.30 6.29 -11.80
N PRO A 102 2.36 6.45 -10.84
CA PRO A 102 2.08 5.46 -9.80
C PRO A 102 1.71 4.06 -10.31
N TYR A 103 1.16 3.98 -11.52
CA TYR A 103 0.69 2.75 -12.15
C TYR A 103 1.78 2.03 -12.95
N LEU A 104 3.00 2.57 -12.95
CA LEU A 104 4.21 1.94 -13.48
C LEU A 104 5.03 1.22 -12.40
N MET A 105 4.42 1.01 -11.23
CA MET A 105 4.98 0.28 -10.10
C MET A 105 4.19 -1.00 -9.85
N GLU A 106 4.89 -2.10 -9.58
CA GLU A 106 4.32 -3.40 -9.21
C GLU A 106 4.89 -3.87 -7.86
N MET A 107 4.11 -4.63 -7.10
CA MET A 107 4.60 -5.25 -5.86
C MET A 107 4.63 -6.78 -5.98
N ALA A 108 5.74 -7.38 -5.54
CA ALA A 108 5.82 -8.83 -5.32
C ALA A 108 5.68 -9.10 -3.80
N ASN A 109 4.62 -9.82 -3.40
CA ASN A 109 4.39 -10.14 -1.99
C ASN A 109 5.26 -11.32 -1.55
N LEU A 110 6.38 -11.03 -0.91
CA LEU A 110 7.31 -12.01 -0.36
C LEU A 110 7.06 -12.32 1.13
N ARG A 111 6.15 -11.61 1.80
CA ARG A 111 5.89 -11.78 3.24
C ARG A 111 4.68 -12.65 3.51
N GLU A 112 3.47 -12.10 3.39
CA GLU A 112 2.23 -12.82 3.71
C GLU A 112 2.02 -14.03 2.78
N HIS A 113 2.52 -13.97 1.55
CA HIS A 113 2.35 -15.04 0.56
C HIS A 113 3.59 -15.95 0.43
N CYS A 114 4.66 -15.69 1.17
CA CYS A 114 5.88 -16.51 1.10
C CYS A 114 6.53 -16.72 2.46
N SER A 115 7.30 -15.77 3.00
CA SER A 115 8.11 -16.00 4.19
C SER A 115 7.29 -16.44 5.42
N TRP A 116 6.14 -15.82 5.68
CA TRP A 116 5.33 -16.14 6.86
C TRP A 116 4.60 -17.49 6.78
N VAL A 117 4.44 -18.03 5.58
CA VAL A 117 3.71 -19.28 5.37
C VAL A 117 4.62 -20.47 5.07
N HIS A 118 5.94 -20.24 4.97
CA HIS A 118 6.96 -21.28 4.71
C HIS A 118 8.14 -21.29 5.71
N PRO A 119 7.96 -21.07 7.03
CA PRO A 119 9.07 -20.83 7.97
C PRO A 119 10.08 -21.98 8.09
N GLY A 120 9.70 -23.21 7.72
CA GLY A 120 10.56 -24.40 7.77
C GLY A 120 11.20 -24.81 6.44
N ASP A 121 10.88 -24.14 5.33
CA ASP A 121 11.40 -24.47 3.99
C ASP A 121 12.06 -23.24 3.36
N ARG A 122 13.26 -22.89 3.84
CA ARG A 122 14.00 -21.72 3.36
C ARG A 122 14.35 -21.80 1.88
N GLU A 123 14.69 -23.00 1.40
CA GLU A 123 15.06 -23.20 0.00
C GLU A 123 13.84 -23.04 -0.92
N GLY A 124 12.72 -23.71 -0.59
CA GLY A 124 11.46 -23.58 -1.33
C GLY A 124 10.87 -22.18 -1.26
N ALA A 125 10.92 -21.52 -0.10
CA ALA A 125 10.50 -20.13 0.04
C ALA A 125 11.35 -19.20 -0.82
N THR A 126 12.67 -19.42 -0.89
CA THR A 126 13.56 -18.62 -1.75
C THR A 126 13.29 -18.86 -3.23
N ARG A 127 13.07 -20.11 -3.67
CA ARG A 127 12.66 -20.42 -5.05
C ARG A 127 11.35 -19.73 -5.41
N LYS A 128 10.33 -19.87 -4.54
CA LYS A 128 9.03 -19.20 -4.72
C LYS A 128 9.18 -17.68 -4.79
N ALA A 129 10.00 -17.08 -3.93
CA ALA A 129 10.24 -15.64 -3.94
C ALA A 129 10.88 -15.15 -5.25
N LYS A 130 11.83 -15.91 -5.82
CA LYS A 130 12.39 -15.63 -7.14
C LYS A 130 11.32 -15.63 -8.22
N ASP A 131 10.46 -16.65 -8.24
CA ASP A 131 9.38 -16.75 -9.23
C ASP A 131 8.36 -15.62 -9.09
N LEU A 132 8.03 -15.21 -7.86
CA LEU A 132 7.14 -14.06 -7.59
C LEU A 132 7.75 -12.75 -8.10
N VAL A 133 9.05 -12.54 -7.89
CA VAL A 133 9.76 -11.36 -8.42
C VAL A 133 9.81 -11.41 -9.95
N ALA A 134 10.15 -12.55 -10.55
CA ALA A 134 10.17 -12.71 -11.99
C ALA A 134 8.80 -12.44 -12.63
N SER A 135 7.73 -12.92 -11.99
CA SER A 135 6.35 -12.66 -12.42
C SER A 135 5.97 -11.18 -12.33
N ALA A 136 6.35 -10.50 -11.24
CA ALA A 136 6.11 -9.07 -11.07
C ALA A 136 6.90 -8.23 -12.09
N VAL A 137 8.16 -8.58 -12.34
CA VAL A 137 8.97 -7.96 -13.40
C VAL A 137 8.35 -8.18 -14.78
N ALA A 138 7.90 -9.39 -15.08
CA ALA A 138 7.23 -9.69 -16.34
C ALA A 138 5.96 -8.85 -16.52
N ARG A 139 5.14 -8.70 -15.48
CA ARG A 139 3.96 -7.82 -15.50
C ARG A 139 4.34 -6.35 -15.66
N ALA A 140 5.39 -5.88 -14.97
CA ALA A 140 5.84 -4.50 -15.01
C ALA A 140 6.16 -4.01 -16.44
N ARG A 141 6.65 -4.90 -17.31
CA ARG A 141 6.90 -4.60 -18.74
C ARG A 141 5.65 -4.13 -19.48
N PHE A 142 4.48 -4.62 -19.09
CA PHE A 142 3.20 -4.33 -19.75
C PHE A 142 2.37 -3.27 -19.03
N LEU A 143 2.84 -2.76 -17.88
CA LEU A 143 2.18 -1.66 -17.21
C LEU A 143 2.17 -0.42 -18.09
N GLN A 144 1.06 0.32 -18.03
CA GLN A 144 0.84 1.55 -18.74
C GLN A 144 0.55 2.67 -17.73
N PRO A 145 1.03 3.90 -17.99
CA PRO A 145 0.69 5.02 -17.13
C PRO A 145 -0.83 5.22 -17.12
N GLN A 146 -1.40 5.48 -15.95
CA GLN A 146 -2.83 5.80 -15.81
C GLN A 146 -2.99 7.18 -15.16
N GLU A 147 -4.17 7.75 -15.36
CA GLU A 147 -4.60 8.99 -14.74
C GLU A 147 -5.69 8.70 -13.71
N GLU A 148 -5.60 9.34 -12.55
CA GLU A 148 -6.65 9.22 -11.54
C GLU A 148 -7.87 10.04 -11.93
N LEU A 149 -9.04 9.41 -11.90
CA LEU A 149 -10.29 10.10 -12.18
C LEU A 149 -10.68 10.98 -10.99
N ALA A 150 -10.77 12.29 -11.21
CA ALA A 150 -11.36 13.20 -10.24
C ALA A 150 -12.89 13.09 -10.30
N VAL A 151 -13.49 12.61 -9.20
CA VAL A 151 -14.95 12.51 -9.06
C VAL A 151 -15.47 13.51 -8.04
N PRO A 152 -16.61 14.20 -8.32
CA PRO A 152 -17.18 15.13 -7.35
C PRO A 152 -17.73 14.40 -6.13
N VAL A 153 -17.41 14.91 -4.94
CA VAL A 153 -17.90 14.36 -3.67
C VAL A 153 -19.12 15.18 -3.20
N THR A 154 -20.25 14.51 -3.02
CA THR A 154 -21.44 15.14 -2.44
C THR A 154 -21.18 15.43 -0.95
N LYS A 155 -21.33 16.69 -0.53
CA LYS A 155 -21.10 17.14 0.86
C LYS A 155 -22.24 16.75 1.81
N ARG A 156 -22.54 15.46 1.88
CA ARG A 156 -23.57 14.87 2.76
C ARG A 156 -23.08 13.54 3.30
N VAL A 157 -23.36 13.28 4.58
CA VAL A 157 -22.98 12.04 5.25
C VAL A 157 -24.22 11.22 5.59
N LEU A 158 -24.13 9.90 5.39
CA LEU A 158 -25.07 8.92 5.90
C LEU A 158 -24.40 8.15 7.04
N VAL A 159 -25.03 8.14 8.21
CA VAL A 159 -24.62 7.31 9.35
C VAL A 159 -25.67 6.21 9.53
N ILE A 160 -25.22 4.96 9.58
CA ILE A 160 -26.09 3.79 9.73
C ILE A 160 -25.88 3.20 11.12
N GLY A 161 -26.96 3.18 11.92
CA GLY A 161 -26.97 2.77 13.32
C GLY A 161 -26.91 3.97 14.26
N GLY A 162 -27.97 4.17 15.04
CA GLY A 162 -28.12 5.18 16.09
C GLY A 162 -27.68 4.69 17.46
N GLY A 163 -26.63 3.90 17.56
CA GLY A 163 -25.96 3.61 18.84
C GLY A 163 -25.03 4.77 19.25
N VAL A 164 -24.38 4.66 20.42
CA VAL A 164 -23.48 5.70 20.95
C VAL A 164 -22.43 6.18 19.93
N THR A 165 -21.81 5.26 19.17
CA THR A 165 -20.81 5.60 18.15
C THR A 165 -21.41 6.34 16.95
N GLY A 166 -22.60 5.96 16.52
CA GLY A 166 -23.29 6.60 15.39
C GLY A 166 -23.85 7.96 15.74
N ILE A 167 -24.39 8.12 16.96
CA ILE A 167 -24.84 9.41 17.49
C ILE A 167 -23.65 10.37 17.55
N GLU A 168 -22.52 9.96 18.14
CA GLU A 168 -21.33 10.81 18.26
C GLU A 168 -20.77 11.20 16.89
N ALA A 169 -20.63 10.23 15.97
CA ALA A 169 -20.18 10.52 14.61
C ALA A 169 -21.11 11.51 13.89
N ALA A 170 -22.43 11.38 14.08
CA ALA A 170 -23.39 12.29 13.48
C ALA A 170 -23.31 13.70 14.06
N LEU A 171 -23.17 13.83 15.38
CA LEU A 171 -23.02 15.12 16.07
C LEU A 171 -21.74 15.83 15.63
N GLN A 172 -20.58 15.16 15.70
CA GLN A 172 -19.30 15.76 15.31
C GLN A 172 -19.29 16.26 13.85
N LEU A 173 -19.89 15.49 12.94
CA LEU A 173 -19.99 15.86 11.53
C LEU A 173 -20.99 17.01 11.30
N ALA A 174 -22.09 17.04 12.05
CA ALA A 174 -23.05 18.13 12.00
C ALA A 174 -22.44 19.44 12.53
N ASP A 175 -21.71 19.38 13.64
CA ASP A 175 -21.01 20.52 14.25
C ASP A 175 -19.90 21.06 13.33
N ALA A 176 -19.23 20.18 12.57
CA ALA A 176 -18.31 20.56 11.51
C ALA A 176 -18.98 21.17 10.26
N GLY A 177 -20.32 21.30 10.25
CA GLY A 177 -21.10 21.93 9.19
C GLY A 177 -21.52 20.99 8.05
N HIS A 178 -21.42 19.67 8.22
CA HIS A 178 -21.89 18.71 7.22
C HIS A 178 -23.36 18.37 7.40
N LYS A 179 -24.08 18.19 6.29
CA LYS A 179 -25.45 17.65 6.33
C LYS A 179 -25.38 16.15 6.62
N VAL A 180 -25.91 15.72 7.77
CA VAL A 180 -25.92 14.32 8.20
C VAL A 180 -27.33 13.73 8.11
N THR A 181 -27.42 12.46 7.77
CA THR A 181 -28.63 11.65 7.87
C THR A 181 -28.30 10.41 8.68
N LEU A 182 -28.91 10.26 9.86
CA LEU A 182 -28.75 9.11 10.73
C LEU A 182 -29.93 8.17 10.51
N VAL A 183 -29.66 6.91 10.17
CA VAL A 183 -30.68 5.87 9.96
C VAL A 183 -30.50 4.79 11.03
N GLU A 184 -31.51 4.63 11.87
CA GLU A 184 -31.59 3.58 12.88
C GLU A 184 -32.63 2.53 12.45
N LYS A 185 -32.32 1.26 12.68
CA LYS A 185 -33.19 0.12 12.35
C LYS A 185 -34.38 0.03 13.30
N GLN A 186 -34.16 0.31 14.59
CA GLN A 186 -35.16 0.25 15.63
C GLN A 186 -35.98 1.54 15.71
N ALA A 187 -37.07 1.49 16.47
CA ALA A 187 -37.92 2.66 16.70
C ALA A 187 -37.23 3.77 17.50
N SER A 188 -36.15 3.45 18.23
CA SER A 188 -35.38 4.39 19.05
C SER A 188 -33.89 4.26 18.81
N ILE A 189 -33.19 5.39 18.94
CA ILE A 189 -31.73 5.46 19.06
C ILE A 189 -31.28 5.09 20.48
N GLY A 190 -29.97 4.97 20.69
CA GLY A 190 -29.32 4.63 21.97
C GLY A 190 -28.59 3.29 21.95
N GLY A 191 -28.97 2.38 21.04
CA GLY A 191 -28.30 1.10 20.83
C GLY A 191 -28.25 0.24 22.11
N ILE A 192 -27.12 -0.44 22.33
CA ILE A 192 -26.91 -1.28 23.53
C ILE A 192 -26.81 -0.42 24.79
N MET A 193 -26.23 0.78 24.70
CA MET A 193 -26.00 1.65 25.86
C MET A 193 -27.31 2.02 26.57
N ALA A 194 -28.38 2.29 25.82
CA ALA A 194 -29.70 2.56 26.39
C ALA A 194 -30.34 1.38 27.17
N GLN A 195 -29.78 0.17 27.07
CA GLN A 195 -30.25 -1.01 27.78
C GLN A 195 -29.44 -1.30 29.05
N LEU A 196 -28.29 -0.63 29.22
CA LEU A 196 -27.41 -0.83 30.37
C LEU A 196 -27.86 0.07 31.53
N ASP A 197 -27.83 -0.45 32.75
CA ASP A 197 -28.12 0.36 33.95
C ASP A 197 -26.98 1.36 34.21
N LYS A 198 -25.72 0.87 34.22
CA LYS A 198 -24.53 1.67 34.54
C LYS A 198 -23.36 1.41 33.61
N ASN A 199 -22.52 2.43 33.41
CA ASN A 199 -21.29 2.36 32.63
C ASN A 199 -20.04 2.35 33.51
N TYR A 200 -19.26 1.26 33.43
CA TYR A 200 -17.93 1.24 34.03
C TYR A 200 -16.97 2.17 33.25
N PRO A 201 -15.94 2.75 33.90
CA PRO A 201 -15.57 2.60 35.31
C PRO A 201 -16.27 3.58 36.27
N THR A 202 -16.97 4.60 35.77
CA THR A 202 -17.55 5.67 36.61
C THR A 202 -18.82 5.27 37.33
N MET A 203 -19.48 4.20 36.86
CA MET A 203 -20.77 3.72 37.35
C MET A 203 -21.91 4.73 37.18
N ASP A 204 -21.78 5.62 36.20
CA ASP A 204 -22.82 6.57 35.79
C ASP A 204 -23.98 5.83 35.10
N CYS A 205 -25.18 6.40 35.17
CA CYS A 205 -26.33 5.92 34.41
C CYS A 205 -26.06 6.01 32.91
N SER A 206 -26.62 5.09 32.12
CA SER A 206 -26.30 5.00 30.70
C SER A 206 -27.04 5.95 29.78
N ILE A 207 -28.25 6.36 30.14
CA ILE A 207 -29.03 7.41 29.50
C ILE A 207 -29.68 8.31 30.54
#